data_AF-A0A368W413-F1
#
_entry.id   AF-A0A368W413-F1
#
_cell.length_a   1.000
_cell.length_b   1.000
_cell.length_c   1.000
_cell.angle_alpha   90.00
_cell.angle_beta   90.00
_cell.angle_gamma   90.00
#
_symmetry.space_group_name_H-M   'P 1'
#
loop_
_entity.id
_entity.type
_entity.pdbx_description
1 polymer ?
#
loop_
_entity_poly.entity_id
_entity_poly.type
_entity_poly.pdbx_seq_one_letter_code
_entity_poly.pdbx_strand_id
1 'polypeptide(L)'
;MGKSIEIFTDSSLYGEDIVERVKEYACPRCSILIYDANGTESSVDMQSKVSEYGVTSMPAIVIDGKLIHPDKLVKGKLNLFYHIFNK
;
A
#
# COMPACT_ATOMS: atom_id res chain seq x y z
N MET A 1 -18.19 -3.24 2.27
CA MET A 1 -17.53 -4.10 1.26
C MET A 1 -16.04 -4.09 1.57
N GLY A 2 -15.33 -5.21 1.42
CA GLY A 2 -13.89 -5.23 1.65
C GLY A 2 -13.16 -4.39 0.60
N LYS A 3 -12.15 -3.62 0.99
CA LYS A 3 -11.31 -2.86 0.06
C LYS A 3 -10.08 -3.67 -0.35
N SER A 4 -9.68 -3.52 -1.61
CA SER A 4 -8.37 -3.98 -2.08
C SER A 4 -7.32 -2.95 -1.72
N ILE A 5 -6.25 -3.40 -1.07
CA ILE A 5 -5.13 -2.60 -0.63
C ILE A 5 -3.89 -3.23 -1.26
N GLU A 6 -3.18 -2.49 -2.08
CA GLU A 6 -1.98 -2.92 -2.78
C GLU A 6 -0.82 -2.05 -2.29
N ILE A 7 0.24 -2.66 -1.77
CA ILE A 7 1.37 -1.96 -1.19
C ILE A 7 2.60 -2.26 -2.05
N PHE A 8 3.15 -1.26 -2.69
CA PHE A 8 4.38 -1.34 -3.47
C PHE A 8 5.55 -0.93 -2.58
N THR A 9 6.48 -1.82 -2.35
CA THR A 9 7.63 -1.62 -1.47
C THR A 9 8.91 -2.10 -2.14
N ASP A 10 10.06 -1.63 -1.69
CA ASP A 10 11.39 -1.93 -2.21
C ASP A 10 12.25 -2.76 -1.23
N SER A 11 11.64 -3.45 -0.26
CA SER A 11 12.32 -4.08 0.89
C SER A 11 13.20 -3.13 1.70
N SER A 12 12.88 -1.83 1.69
CA SER A 12 13.49 -0.86 2.60
C SER A 12 12.84 -0.94 3.98
N LEU A 13 13.62 -0.63 5.03
CA LEU A 13 13.10 -0.51 6.41
C LEU A 13 11.87 0.41 6.51
N TYR A 14 11.83 1.43 5.64
CA TYR A 14 10.69 2.34 5.57
C TYR A 14 9.46 1.69 4.93
N GLY A 15 9.66 0.84 3.91
CA GLY A 15 8.61 0.04 3.31
C GLY A 15 7.99 -0.98 4.26
N GLU A 16 8.82 -1.65 5.06
CA GLU A 16 8.36 -2.64 6.05
C GLU A 16 7.48 -2.00 7.14
N ASP A 17 7.89 -0.85 7.70
CA ASP A 17 7.09 -0.11 8.70
C ASP A 17 5.71 0.27 8.15
N ILE A 18 5.65 0.68 6.87
CA ILE A 18 4.41 1.03 6.19
C ILE A 18 3.51 -0.21 6.02
N VAL A 19 4.06 -1.35 5.63
CA VAL A 19 3.32 -2.61 5.47
C VAL A 19 2.71 -3.05 6.81
N GLU A 20 3.48 -3.03 7.89
CA GLU A 20 2.96 -3.37 9.22
C GLU A 20 1.83 -2.43 9.64
N ARG A 21 2.02 -1.12 9.51
CA ARG A 21 0.95 -0.15 9.81
C ARG A 21 -0.31 -0.44 9.02
N VAL A 22 -0.20 -0.64 7.70
CA VAL A 22 -1.38 -0.92 6.87
C VAL A 22 -2.08 -2.20 7.33
N LYS A 23 -1.34 -3.26 7.69
CA LYS A 23 -1.91 -4.48 8.27
C LYS A 23 -2.64 -4.22 9.60
N GLU A 24 -2.09 -3.38 10.46
CA GLU A 24 -2.73 -3.00 11.73
C GLU A 24 -4.05 -2.23 11.52
N TYR A 25 -4.13 -1.37 10.51
CA TYR A 25 -5.34 -0.58 10.22
C TYR A 25 -6.33 -1.28 9.28
N ALA A 26 -5.88 -2.27 8.52
CA ALA A 26 -6.71 -2.96 7.56
C ALA A 26 -7.86 -3.68 8.27
N CYS A 27 -9.04 -3.54 7.69
CA CYS A 27 -10.21 -4.24 8.19
C CYS A 27 -10.08 -5.75 7.96
N PRO A 28 -10.73 -6.61 8.77
CA PRO A 28 -10.68 -8.08 8.59
C PRO A 28 -11.27 -8.56 7.25
N ARG A 29 -11.96 -7.68 6.52
CA ARG A 29 -12.53 -7.95 5.19
C ARG A 29 -11.69 -7.34 4.07
N CYS A 30 -10.62 -6.63 4.39
CA CYS A 30 -9.77 -5.93 3.43
C CYS A 30 -8.74 -6.92 2.86
N SER A 31 -8.55 -6.91 1.54
CA SER A 31 -7.54 -7.74 0.88
C SER A 31 -6.26 -6.95 0.75
N ILE A 32 -5.18 -7.41 1.38
CA ILE A 32 -3.87 -6.76 1.31
C ILE A 32 -2.99 -7.56 0.35
N LEU A 33 -2.52 -6.91 -0.70
CA LEU A 33 -1.49 -7.40 -1.62
C LEU A 33 -0.23 -6.59 -1.38
N ILE A 34 0.90 -7.27 -1.24
CA ILE A 34 2.21 -6.64 -1.05
C ILE A 34 3.04 -7.01 -2.27
N TYR A 35 3.55 -5.97 -2.90
CA TYR A 35 4.32 -5.99 -4.13
C TYR A 35 5.72 -5.49 -3.78
N ASP A 36 6.65 -6.43 -3.66
CA ASP A 36 8.04 -6.11 -3.38
C ASP A 36 8.84 -6.04 -4.68
N ALA A 37 9.38 -4.85 -4.96
CA ALA A 37 10.16 -4.56 -6.15
C ALA A 37 11.59 -5.11 -6.10
N ASN A 38 12.08 -5.45 -4.90
CA ASN A 38 13.39 -6.05 -4.70
C ASN A 38 13.30 -7.58 -4.59
N GLY A 39 12.09 -8.09 -4.33
CA GLY A 39 11.77 -9.50 -4.30
C GLY A 39 11.86 -10.14 -5.68
N THR A 40 12.23 -11.42 -5.69
CA THR A 40 12.33 -12.24 -6.91
C THR A 40 11.00 -12.41 -7.65
N GLU A 41 9.90 -11.99 -7.05
CA GLU A 41 8.52 -12.07 -7.57
C GLU A 41 7.99 -10.71 -8.05
N SER A 42 8.86 -9.81 -8.52
CA SER A 42 8.44 -8.65 -9.33
C SER A 42 7.74 -9.13 -10.61
N SER A 43 6.46 -9.46 -10.47
CA SER A 43 5.59 -9.91 -11.56
C SER A 43 5.45 -8.76 -12.56
N VAL A 44 5.31 -9.12 -13.84
CA VAL A 44 4.99 -8.18 -14.93
C VAL A 44 3.76 -7.33 -14.58
N ASP A 45 2.80 -7.91 -13.85
CA ASP A 45 1.63 -7.21 -13.31
C ASP A 45 2.00 -6.03 -12.38
N MET A 46 3.04 -6.19 -11.56
CA MET A 46 3.47 -5.13 -10.64
C MET A 46 4.00 -3.94 -11.42
N GLN A 47 4.88 -4.17 -12.41
CA GLN A 47 5.42 -3.08 -13.24
C GLN A 47 4.32 -2.38 -14.06
N SER A 48 3.39 -3.15 -14.62
CA SER A 48 2.22 -2.60 -15.31
C SER A 48 1.37 -1.74 -14.38
N LYS A 49 1.09 -2.21 -13.16
CA LYS A 49 0.32 -1.45 -12.15
C LYS A 49 1.06 -0.22 -11.64
N VAL A 50 2.36 -0.32 -11.36
CA VAL A 50 3.21 0.82 -10.96
C VAL A 50 3.13 1.90 -12.04
N SER A 51 3.21 1.53 -13.31
CA SER A 51 3.09 2.46 -14.42
C SER A 51 1.67 2.98 -14.64
N GLU A 52 0.65 2.13 -14.47
CA GLU A 52 -0.78 2.49 -14.58
C GLU A 52 -1.22 3.48 -13.50
N TYR A 53 -0.80 3.25 -12.25
CA TYR A 53 -1.10 4.10 -11.11
C TYR A 53 -0.17 5.32 -11.03
N GLY A 54 0.91 5.38 -11.82
CA GLY A 54 1.88 6.47 -11.80
C GLY A 54 2.77 6.48 -10.55
N VAL A 55 3.06 5.31 -10.00
CA VAL A 55 3.98 5.13 -8.88
C VAL A 55 5.39 5.46 -9.37
N THR A 56 5.86 6.64 -8.98
CA THR A 56 7.19 7.18 -9.32
C THR A 56 8.19 7.06 -8.18
N SER A 57 7.73 6.69 -6.98
CA SER A 57 8.57 6.51 -5.80
C SER A 57 7.98 5.43 -4.92
N MET A 58 8.84 4.59 -4.36
CA MET A 58 8.48 3.56 -3.39
C MET A 58 8.97 3.96 -1.99
N PRO A 59 8.25 3.56 -0.92
CA PRO A 59 7.03 2.76 -0.92
C PRO A 59 5.79 3.54 -1.39
N ALA A 60 4.79 2.86 -1.93
CA ALA A 60 3.55 3.44 -2.45
C ALA A 60 2.35 2.56 -2.12
N ILE A 61 1.17 3.14 -1.96
CA ILE A 61 -0.01 2.41 -1.46
C ILE A 61 -1.20 2.71 -2.35
N VAL A 62 -1.84 1.70 -2.88
CA VAL A 62 -3.03 1.83 -3.73
C VAL A 62 -4.21 1.21 -2.98
N ILE A 63 -5.28 1.97 -2.81
CA ILE A 63 -6.50 1.48 -2.15
C ILE A 63 -7.63 1.62 -3.15
N ASP A 64 -8.27 0.52 -3.54
CA ASP A 64 -9.40 0.52 -4.46
C ASP A 64 -9.04 1.22 -5.81
N GLY A 65 -7.81 1.00 -6.29
CA GLY A 65 -7.27 1.65 -7.49
C GLY A 65 -6.81 3.10 -7.32
N LYS A 66 -6.84 3.65 -6.09
CA LYS A 66 -6.40 5.01 -5.80
C LYS A 66 -5.03 5.03 -5.14
N LEU A 67 -4.06 5.66 -5.81
CA LEU A 67 -2.72 5.87 -5.27
C LEU A 67 -2.72 6.86 -4.09
N ILE A 68 -2.07 6.44 -3.01
CA ILE A 68 -1.92 7.14 -1.74
C ILE A 68 -0.43 7.13 -1.37
N HIS A 69 0.09 8.31 -1.04
CA HIS A 69 1.47 8.45 -0.58
C HIS A 69 1.65 7.89 0.84
N PRO A 70 2.75 7.16 1.10
CA PRO A 70 3.07 6.60 2.42
C PRO A 70 3.25 7.69 3.49
N ASP A 71 3.69 8.91 3.12
CA ASP A 71 3.80 10.05 4.03
C ASP A 71 2.50 10.38 4.78
N LYS A 72 1.36 10.03 4.18
CA LYS A 72 0.05 10.23 4.79
C LYS A 72 -0.22 9.26 5.94
N LEU A 73 0.46 8.11 5.99
CA LEU A 73 0.40 7.16 7.12
C LEU A 73 1.30 7.59 8.28
N VAL A 74 2.45 8.19 7.97
CA VAL A 74 3.45 8.55 8.99
C VAL A 74 3.06 9.83 9.73
N LYS A 75 2.53 10.84 9.02
CA LYS A 75 2.15 12.13 9.62
C LYS A 75 0.75 12.11 10.23
N GLY A 76 0.61 11.58 11.46
CA GLY A 76 -0.43 11.94 12.44
C GLY A 76 -1.91 11.86 12.03
N LYS A 77 -2.23 11.40 10.81
CA LYS A 77 -3.58 11.30 10.25
C LYS A 77 -4.14 9.88 10.38
N LEU A 78 -3.83 9.20 11.49
CA LEU A 78 -4.33 7.85 11.82
C LEU A 78 -5.86 7.76 11.66
N ASN A 79 -6.60 8.76 12.13
CA ASN A 79 -8.07 8.78 12.06
C ASN A 79 -8.62 8.82 10.62
N LEU A 80 -7.89 9.44 9.68
CA LEU A 80 -8.32 9.52 8.29
C LEU A 80 -8.21 8.15 7.61
N PHE A 81 -7.15 7.39 7.91
CA PHE A 81 -6.94 6.07 7.35
C PHE A 81 -7.85 5.01 7.95
N TYR A 82 -8.10 5.07 9.27
CA TYR A 82 -9.09 4.18 9.88
C TYR A 82 -10.45 4.30 9.18
N HIS A 83 -10.85 5.53 8.82
CA HIS A 83 -12.08 5.79 8.06
C HIS A 83 -11.98 5.41 6.58
N ILE A 84 -10.78 5.32 6.01
CA ILE A 84 -10.59 4.84 4.63
C ILE A 84 -10.69 3.31 4.58
N PHE A 85 -10.15 2.61 5.59
CA PHE A 85 -10.13 1.15 5.65
C PHE A 85 -11.42 0.54 6.24
N ASN A 86 -12.13 1.25 7.12
CA ASN A 86 -13.30 0.72 7.83
C ASN A 86 -14.66 1.30 7.36
N LYS A 87 -14.68 2.18 6.35
CA LYS A 87 -15.91 2.73 5.78
C LYS A 87 -16.26 2.06 4.44
#